data_AF-A0A3D3WZR4-F1
#
_entry.id   AF-A0A3D3WZR4-F1
#
_cell.length_a   1.000
_cell.length_b   1.000
_cell.length_c   1.000
_cell.angle_alpha   90.00
_cell.angle_beta   90.00
_cell.angle_gamma   90.00
#
_symmetry.space_group_name_H-M   'P 1'
#
loop_
_entity.id
_entity.type
_entity.pdbx_description
1 polymer ?
#
loop_
_entity_poly.entity_id
_entity_poly.type
_entity_poly.pdbx_seq_one_letter_code
_entity_poly.pdbx_strand_id
1 'polypeptide(L)'
;MRRAVLLAVVIVGLTGGLAAAQCNCGAWTETGGPSCYTPYWAGEEVTFKLVVPAEYFFCCPSCETPLITGWRVETMEGTIVYQKQFPDVPKGHYLKMAWDQKDSWYNRVPPGYYRIVVQTTSAGEFESYVQIVQRPCCWGWCGCCCPRLYSCYCCVPYGKPYVMIDRCETYAAAWGAISISIKIRCGCP
;
A
#
# COMPACT_ATOMS: atom_id res chain seq x y z
N MET A 1 34.08 5.21 26.50
CA MET A 1 33.41 5.41 25.20
C MET A 1 32.84 4.11 24.57
N ARG A 2 33.50 2.94 24.65
CA ARG A 2 33.00 1.68 24.06
C ARG A 2 31.64 1.17 24.59
N ARG A 3 31.27 1.50 25.83
CA ARG A 3 30.00 1.06 26.45
C ARG A 3 28.77 1.83 25.95
N ALA A 4 28.94 3.09 25.55
CA ALA A 4 27.83 3.92 25.04
C ALA A 4 27.41 3.50 23.62
N VAL A 5 28.37 3.08 22.79
CA VAL A 5 28.11 2.59 21.43
C VAL A 5 27.35 1.26 21.45
N LEU A 6 27.68 0.36 22.38
CA LEU A 6 26.98 -0.93 22.53
C LEU A 6 25.52 -0.75 22.97
N LEU A 7 25.23 0.21 23.87
CA LEU A 7 23.86 0.49 24.30
C LEU A 7 23.00 1.11 23.18
N ALA A 8 23.57 1.98 22.35
CA ALA A 8 22.86 2.57 21.21
C ALA A 8 22.51 1.53 20.14
N VAL A 9 23.41 0.60 19.84
CA VAL A 9 23.18 -0.49 18.86
C VAL A 9 22.11 -1.47 19.37
N VAL A 10 22.10 -1.76 20.67
CA VAL A 10 21.09 -2.66 21.28
C VAL A 10 19.70 -2.01 21.29
N ILE A 11 19.60 -0.70 21.58
CA ILE A 11 18.30 -0.01 21.58
C ILE A 11 17.73 0.10 20.15
N VAL A 12 18.55 0.41 19.14
CA VAL A 12 18.11 0.44 17.73
C VAL A 12 17.80 -0.95 17.20
N GLY A 13 18.56 -1.98 17.61
CA GLY A 13 18.28 -3.37 17.26
C GLY A 13 16.97 -3.90 17.86
N LEU A 14 16.63 -3.50 19.09
CA LEU A 14 15.40 -3.92 19.77
C LEU A 14 14.17 -3.15 19.28
N THR A 15 14.28 -1.87 18.93
CA THR A 15 13.16 -1.13 18.34
C THR A 15 12.93 -1.50 16.87
N GLY A 16 13.99 -1.85 16.12
CA GLY A 16 13.89 -2.38 14.76
C GLY A 16 13.19 -3.74 14.69
N GLY A 17 13.37 -4.60 15.70
CA GLY A 17 12.73 -5.92 15.77
C GLY A 17 11.22 -5.87 16.04
N LEU A 18 10.74 -4.86 16.77
CA LEU A 18 9.31 -4.72 17.08
C LEU A 18 8.47 -4.18 15.91
N ALA A 19 9.08 -3.50 14.95
CA ALA A 19 8.37 -3.05 13.74
C ALA A 19 8.04 -4.22 12.79
N ALA A 20 8.79 -5.32 12.82
CA ALA A 20 8.56 -6.48 11.96
C ALA A 20 7.48 -7.44 12.49
N ALA A 21 7.11 -7.36 13.78
CA ALA A 21 6.16 -8.28 14.40
C ALA A 21 4.68 -7.88 14.23
N GLN A 22 4.39 -6.71 13.67
CA GLN A 22 3.02 -6.19 13.56
C GLN A 22 2.27 -6.64 12.29
N CYS A 23 2.91 -7.36 11.36
CA CYS A 23 2.26 -7.81 10.12
C CYS A 23 1.63 -9.21 10.20
N ASN A 24 1.57 -9.83 11.38
CA ASN A 24 1.08 -11.21 11.50
C ASN A 24 -0.45 -11.24 11.55
N CYS A 25 -1.08 -10.93 10.42
CA CYS A 25 -2.41 -11.49 10.18
C CYS A 25 -2.23 -12.99 10.13
N GLY A 26 -2.96 -13.71 10.98
CA GLY A 26 -2.78 -15.14 11.16
C GLY A 26 -2.56 -15.86 9.84
N ALA A 27 -1.58 -16.77 9.82
CA ALA A 27 -1.52 -17.79 8.79
C ALA A 27 -2.95 -18.34 8.60
N TRP A 28 -3.33 -18.58 7.35
CA TRP A 28 -4.63 -19.11 6.90
C TRP A 28 -5.74 -18.06 6.70
N THR A 29 -5.91 -17.64 5.44
CA THR A 29 -7.26 -17.35 4.92
C THR A 29 -7.83 -18.66 4.41
N GLU A 30 -8.86 -19.18 5.08
CA GLU A 30 -9.81 -20.08 4.44
C GLU A 30 -10.20 -19.44 3.09
N THR A 31 -10.11 -20.20 1.98
CA THR A 31 -10.34 -19.75 0.59
C THR A 31 -9.25 -18.90 -0.09
N GLY A 32 -8.02 -19.40 -0.21
CA GLY A 32 -7.13 -19.11 -1.37
C GLY A 32 -6.71 -17.64 -1.62
N GLY A 33 -6.97 -16.73 -0.68
CA GLY A 33 -6.63 -15.31 -0.78
C GLY A 33 -5.16 -15.01 -0.40
N PRO A 34 -4.66 -13.80 -0.72
CA PRO A 34 -3.32 -13.38 -0.32
C PRO A 34 -3.20 -13.22 1.20
N SER A 35 -1.98 -13.36 1.72
CA SER A 35 -1.68 -13.25 3.15
C SER A 35 -1.88 -11.84 3.71
N CYS A 36 -1.91 -10.83 2.84
CA CYS A 36 -2.21 -9.44 3.17
C CYS A 36 -3.05 -8.80 2.06
N TYR A 37 -3.94 -7.88 2.42
CA TYR A 37 -4.82 -7.16 1.52
C TYR A 37 -5.48 -5.95 2.20
N THR A 38 -5.88 -4.96 1.38
CA THR A 38 -6.77 -3.88 1.81
C THR A 38 -8.18 -4.06 1.24
N PRO A 39 -9.21 -4.24 2.08
CA PRO A 39 -10.57 -4.40 1.63
C PRO A 39 -11.23 -3.06 1.27
N TYR A 40 -12.07 -3.08 0.25
CA TYR A 40 -12.94 -1.99 -0.19
C TYR A 40 -14.35 -2.51 -0.42
N TRP A 41 -15.34 -1.66 -0.20
CA TRP A 41 -16.69 -1.99 -0.61
C TRP A 41 -16.83 -1.93 -2.12
N ALA A 42 -17.69 -2.79 -2.67
CA ALA A 42 -18.05 -2.76 -4.08
C ALA A 42 -18.52 -1.35 -4.49
N GLY A 43 -17.88 -0.81 -5.53
CA GLY A 43 -18.12 0.53 -6.07
C GLY A 43 -17.36 1.68 -5.39
N GLU A 44 -16.50 1.43 -4.42
CA GLU A 44 -15.57 2.43 -3.88
C GLU A 44 -14.34 2.60 -4.77
N GLU A 45 -13.84 3.82 -4.93
CA GLU A 45 -12.61 4.04 -5.66
C GLU A 45 -11.39 3.57 -4.84
N VAL A 46 -10.57 2.72 -5.45
CA VAL A 46 -9.31 2.25 -4.87
C VAL A 46 -8.20 3.20 -5.31
N THR A 47 -7.68 4.00 -4.38
CA THR A 47 -6.56 4.92 -4.64
C THR A 47 -5.25 4.31 -4.15
N PHE A 48 -4.17 4.49 -4.89
CA PHE A 48 -2.85 3.96 -4.53
C PHE A 48 -1.72 4.77 -5.16
N LYS A 49 -0.50 4.57 -4.66
CA LYS A 49 0.72 5.21 -5.20
C LYS A 49 1.94 4.31 -4.99
N LEU A 50 2.98 4.55 -5.79
CA LEU A 50 4.29 3.96 -5.55
C LEU A 50 5.03 4.78 -4.50
N VAL A 51 5.47 4.16 -3.41
CA VAL A 51 6.33 4.83 -2.42
C VAL A 51 7.76 4.42 -2.69
N VAL A 52 8.64 5.41 -2.87
CA VAL A 52 10.09 5.21 -2.94
C VAL A 52 10.68 5.78 -1.65
N PRO A 53 11.03 4.94 -0.65
CA PRO A 53 11.59 5.42 0.60
C PRO A 53 12.96 6.05 0.39
N ALA A 54 13.36 7.01 1.22
CA ALA A 54 14.67 7.65 1.11
C ALA A 54 15.82 6.63 1.30
N GLU A 55 15.58 5.65 2.16
CA GLU A 55 16.41 4.47 2.44
C GLU A 55 16.80 3.70 1.16
N TYR A 56 15.96 3.73 0.13
CA TYR A 56 16.27 3.11 -1.16
C TYR A 56 17.56 3.65 -1.77
N PHE A 57 17.77 4.96 -1.70
CA PHE A 57 18.96 5.62 -2.24
C PHE A 57 20.20 5.41 -1.35
N PHE A 58 20.01 5.14 -0.06
CA PHE A 58 21.11 4.80 0.85
C PHE A 58 21.55 3.34 0.69
N CYS A 59 20.60 2.42 0.50
CA CYS A 59 20.88 0.99 0.31
C CYS A 59 21.36 0.66 -1.10
N CYS A 60 21.07 1.51 -2.09
CA CYS A 60 21.54 1.36 -3.46
C CYS A 60 21.94 2.72 -4.06
N PRO A 61 23.20 3.17 -3.87
CA PRO A 61 23.66 4.50 -4.29
C PRO A 61 23.72 4.69 -5.82
N SER A 62 23.73 3.60 -6.58
CA SER A 62 23.69 3.63 -8.05
C SER A 62 22.30 3.34 -8.63
N CYS A 63 21.28 3.12 -7.80
CA CYS A 63 19.94 2.84 -8.28
C CYS A 63 19.29 4.13 -8.79
N GLU A 64 18.69 4.04 -9.98
CA GLU A 64 17.85 5.10 -10.50
C GLU A 64 16.53 5.18 -9.74
N THR A 65 15.95 6.38 -9.70
CA THR A 65 14.59 6.55 -9.18
C THR A 65 13.61 5.80 -10.09
N PRO A 66 12.82 4.85 -9.57
CA PRO A 66 11.85 4.15 -10.41
C PRO A 66 10.75 5.11 -10.85
N LEU A 67 10.54 5.19 -12.16
CA LEU A 67 9.45 5.95 -12.77
C LEU A 67 8.36 5.00 -13.23
N ILE A 68 7.10 5.39 -13.03
CA ILE A 68 5.91 4.60 -13.34
C ILE A 68 5.64 4.66 -14.84
N THR A 69 5.66 3.52 -15.52
CA THR A 69 5.32 3.38 -16.94
C THR A 69 3.86 3.00 -17.16
N GLY A 70 3.23 2.42 -16.13
CA GLY A 70 1.83 2.03 -16.17
C GLY A 70 1.45 1.29 -14.91
N TRP A 71 0.20 0.86 -14.86
CA TRP A 71 -0.30 -0.01 -13.83
C TRP A 71 -1.44 -0.86 -14.38
N ARG A 72 -1.72 -1.96 -13.70
CA ARG A 72 -2.80 -2.86 -14.04
C ARG A 72 -3.38 -3.51 -12.80
N VAL A 73 -4.55 -4.06 -12.97
CA VAL A 73 -5.25 -4.86 -11.97
C VAL A 73 -5.43 -6.24 -12.55
N GLU A 74 -5.11 -7.25 -11.75
CA GLU A 74 -5.20 -8.66 -12.11
C GLU A 74 -6.10 -9.40 -11.13
N THR A 75 -6.76 -10.45 -11.61
CA THR A 75 -7.33 -11.47 -10.72
C THR A 75 -6.20 -12.27 -10.07
N MET A 76 -6.50 -13.05 -9.03
CA MET A 76 -5.48 -13.88 -8.36
C MET A 76 -4.89 -14.97 -9.28
N GLU A 77 -5.59 -15.31 -10.37
CA GLU A 77 -5.12 -16.22 -11.42
C GLU A 77 -4.21 -15.54 -12.46
N GLY A 78 -3.98 -14.22 -12.34
CA GLY A 78 -3.14 -13.44 -13.24
C GLY A 78 -3.85 -12.86 -14.47
N THR A 79 -5.18 -12.94 -14.55
CA THR A 79 -5.94 -12.32 -15.65
C THR A 79 -6.01 -10.82 -15.46
N ILE A 80 -5.55 -10.03 -16.44
CA ILE A 80 -5.64 -8.57 -16.40
C ILE A 80 -7.09 -8.15 -16.59
N VAL A 81 -7.67 -7.47 -15.60
CA VAL A 81 -9.05 -6.93 -15.67
C VAL A 81 -9.05 -5.46 -16.10
N TYR A 82 -8.01 -4.71 -15.75
CA TYR A 82 -7.87 -3.31 -16.09
C TYR A 82 -6.39 -2.97 -16.27
N GLN A 83 -6.07 -2.09 -17.22
CA GLN A 83 -4.71 -1.61 -17.43
C GLN A 83 -4.71 -0.15 -17.89
N LYS A 84 -3.71 0.59 -17.41
CA LYS A 84 -3.43 1.95 -17.85
C LYS A 84 -1.94 2.12 -18.08
N GLN A 85 -1.57 2.46 -19.30
CA GLN A 85 -0.18 2.72 -19.70
C GLN A 85 0.07 4.22 -19.85
N PHE A 86 1.32 4.61 -19.65
CA PHE A 86 1.83 5.98 -19.85
C PHE A 86 2.93 5.95 -20.93
N PRO A 87 2.57 5.76 -22.21
CA PRO A 87 3.53 5.49 -23.28
C PRO A 87 4.46 6.68 -23.57
N ASP A 88 4.01 7.91 -23.34
CA ASP A 88 4.76 9.10 -23.73
C ASP A 88 5.88 9.45 -22.75
N VAL A 89 5.54 9.57 -21.46
CA VAL A 89 6.46 10.03 -20.42
C VAL A 89 6.20 9.27 -19.11
N PRO A 90 7.20 8.53 -18.61
CA PRO A 90 7.13 7.89 -17.30
C PRO A 90 6.81 8.89 -16.20
N LYS A 91 5.95 8.50 -15.26
CA LYS A 91 5.47 9.36 -14.18
C LYS A 91 6.30 9.18 -12.92
N GLY A 92 6.49 10.25 -12.15
CA GLY A 92 7.18 10.14 -10.86
C GLY A 92 6.37 9.33 -9.83
N HIS A 93 7.07 8.82 -8.81
CA HIS A 93 6.47 8.04 -7.72
C HIS A 93 5.41 8.82 -6.90
N TYR A 94 5.32 10.14 -7.04
CA TYR A 94 4.26 10.96 -6.42
C TYR A 94 2.89 10.85 -7.09
N LEU A 95 2.78 10.18 -8.25
CA LEU A 95 1.51 9.99 -8.94
C LEU A 95 0.54 9.18 -8.08
N LYS A 96 -0.62 9.78 -7.77
CA LYS A 96 -1.77 9.03 -7.26
C LYS A 96 -2.52 8.40 -8.43
N MET A 97 -2.73 7.10 -8.33
CA MET A 97 -3.50 6.30 -9.28
C MET A 97 -4.80 5.88 -8.60
N ALA A 98 -5.84 5.69 -9.41
CA ALA A 98 -7.17 5.37 -8.93
C ALA A 98 -7.82 4.34 -9.85
N TRP A 99 -8.51 3.38 -9.25
CA TRP A 99 -9.28 2.36 -9.93
C TRP A 99 -10.71 2.35 -9.38
N ASP A 100 -11.69 2.52 -10.26
CA ASP A 100 -13.11 2.60 -9.92
C ASP A 100 -13.80 1.22 -9.85
N GLN A 101 -13.01 0.15 -9.71
CA GLN A 101 -13.46 -1.24 -9.68
C GLN A 101 -14.17 -1.68 -10.96
N LYS A 102 -13.77 -1.12 -12.11
CA LYS A 102 -14.27 -1.55 -13.42
C LYS A 102 -13.20 -2.26 -14.24
N ASP A 103 -13.65 -3.14 -15.12
CA ASP A 103 -12.83 -3.76 -16.15
C ASP A 103 -12.60 -2.82 -17.35
N SER A 104 -11.85 -3.28 -18.34
CA SER A 104 -11.60 -2.56 -19.60
C SER A 104 -12.86 -2.29 -20.44
N TRP A 105 -13.97 -2.97 -20.17
CA TRP A 105 -15.26 -2.78 -20.83
C TRP A 105 -16.24 -1.94 -20.01
N TYR A 106 -15.75 -1.28 -18.94
CA TYR A 106 -16.54 -0.46 -18.02
C TYR A 106 -17.58 -1.23 -17.21
N ASN A 107 -17.50 -2.55 -17.12
CA ASN A 107 -18.33 -3.34 -16.21
C ASN A 107 -17.70 -3.36 -14.83
N ARG A 108 -18.52 -3.40 -13.78
CA ARG A 108 -18.02 -3.59 -12.41
C ARG A 108 -17.45 -4.99 -12.24
N VAL A 109 -16.27 -5.08 -11.66
CA VAL A 109 -15.68 -6.38 -11.33
C VAL A 109 -16.44 -7.03 -10.18
N PRO A 110 -16.53 -8.38 -10.16
CA PRO A 110 -17.21 -9.07 -9.07
C PRO A 110 -16.45 -8.92 -7.73
N PRO A 111 -17.13 -9.14 -6.59
CA PRO A 111 -16.45 -9.28 -5.30
C PRO A 111 -15.37 -10.38 -5.36
N GLY A 112 -14.24 -10.15 -4.71
CA GLY A 112 -13.10 -11.06 -4.76
C GLY A 112 -11.77 -10.38 -4.43
N TYR A 113 -10.69 -11.14 -4.51
CA TYR A 113 -9.33 -10.62 -4.35
C TYR A 113 -8.74 -10.20 -5.70
N TYR A 114 -8.05 -9.07 -5.70
CA TYR A 114 -7.37 -8.52 -6.87
C TYR A 114 -5.96 -8.09 -6.50
N ARG A 115 -5.07 -8.21 -7.48
CA ARG A 115 -3.70 -7.75 -7.40
C ARG A 115 -3.53 -6.48 -8.21
N ILE A 116 -3.07 -5.41 -7.56
CA ILE A 116 -2.67 -4.17 -8.20
C ILE A 116 -1.19 -4.28 -8.49
N VAL A 117 -0.80 -4.08 -9.76
CA VAL A 117 0.60 -4.13 -10.19
C VAL A 117 0.97 -2.78 -10.81
N VAL A 118 2.01 -2.15 -10.25
CA VAL A 118 2.60 -0.92 -10.77
C VAL A 118 3.87 -1.27 -11.51
N GLN A 119 3.94 -0.86 -12.78
CA GLN A 119 5.07 -1.12 -13.66
C GLN A 119 6.02 0.06 -13.64
N THR A 120 7.32 -0.20 -13.55
CA THR A 120 8.34 0.84 -13.50
C THR A 120 9.42 0.64 -14.55
N THR A 121 10.20 1.69 -14.82
CA THR A 121 11.27 1.70 -15.83
C THR A 121 12.42 0.73 -15.51
N SER A 122 12.92 0.74 -14.28
CA SER A 122 14.20 0.10 -13.93
C SER A 122 14.14 -0.83 -12.72
N ALA A 123 13.17 -0.66 -11.82
CA ALA A 123 13.06 -1.46 -10.60
C ALA A 123 12.06 -2.63 -10.70
N GLY A 124 11.55 -2.89 -11.90
CA GLY A 124 10.59 -3.97 -12.17
C GLY A 124 9.16 -3.59 -11.84
N GLU A 125 8.40 -4.58 -11.37
CA GLU A 125 6.99 -4.43 -11.02
C GLU A 125 6.80 -4.54 -9.50
N PHE A 126 5.91 -3.70 -8.97
CA PHE A 126 5.54 -3.70 -7.56
C PHE A 126 4.07 -4.04 -7.41
N GLU A 127 3.76 -4.95 -6.50
CA GLU A 127 2.40 -5.44 -6.30
C GLU A 127 1.85 -5.10 -4.91
N SER A 128 0.53 -4.99 -4.84
CA SER A 128 -0.23 -4.96 -3.58
C SER A 128 -1.61 -5.55 -3.84
N TYR A 129 -2.29 -5.94 -2.76
CA TYR A 129 -3.50 -6.74 -2.84
C TYR A 129 -4.70 -5.99 -2.26
N VAL A 130 -5.85 -6.12 -2.92
CA VAL A 130 -7.11 -5.56 -2.46
C VAL A 130 -8.21 -6.62 -2.48
N GLN A 131 -9.20 -6.45 -1.60
CA GLN A 131 -10.38 -7.30 -1.56
C GLN A 131 -11.62 -6.46 -1.83
N ILE A 132 -12.38 -6.78 -2.87
CA ILE A 132 -13.66 -6.15 -3.13
C ILE A 132 -14.74 -6.95 -2.41
N VAL A 133 -15.45 -6.31 -1.49
CA VAL A 133 -16.50 -6.94 -0.68
C VAL A 133 -17.85 -6.37 -1.09
N GLN A 134 -18.84 -7.25 -1.31
CA GLN A 134 -20.20 -6.81 -1.61
C GLN A 134 -20.78 -6.05 -0.43
N ARG A 135 -21.33 -4.85 -0.65
CA ARG A 135 -22.06 -4.12 0.39
C ARG A 135 -23.29 -4.93 0.80
N PRO A 136 -23.48 -5.25 2.10
CA PRO A 136 -24.73 -5.84 2.54
C PRO A 136 -25.87 -4.87 2.23
N CYS A 137 -26.96 -5.37 1.66
CA CYS A 137 -28.16 -4.59 1.44
C CYS A 137 -28.84 -4.32 2.79
N CYS A 138 -28.59 -3.14 3.37
CA CYS A 138 -29.28 -2.67 4.58
C CYS A 138 -30.73 -2.30 4.25
N TRP A 139 -31.58 -3.29 3.96
CA TRP A 139 -33.04 -3.13 3.78
C TRP A 139 -33.74 -3.17 5.15
N GLY A 140 -33.53 -2.13 5.96
CA GLY A 140 -34.19 -2.00 7.25
C GLY A 140 -34.03 -0.59 7.81
N TRP A 141 -35.07 -0.13 8.51
CA TRP A 141 -35.33 1.23 9.04
C TRP A 141 -34.24 1.87 9.94
N CYS A 142 -33.06 1.26 10.05
CA CYS A 142 -31.90 1.78 10.78
C CYS A 142 -30.73 1.91 9.80
N GLY A 143 -30.76 2.94 8.96
CA GLY A 143 -29.64 3.29 8.09
C GLY A 143 -28.43 3.71 8.93
N CYS A 144 -27.32 2.96 8.81
CA CYS A 144 -25.91 3.37 9.00
C CYS A 144 -24.97 2.23 9.46
N CYS A 145 -25.44 1.00 9.68
CA CYS A 145 -24.57 -0.09 10.15
C CYS A 145 -23.91 -0.87 8.99
N CYS A 146 -23.11 -0.22 8.14
CA CYS A 146 -22.16 -0.99 7.32
C CYS A 146 -21.03 -1.47 8.24
N PRO A 147 -20.75 -2.78 8.36
CA PRO A 147 -19.71 -3.27 9.24
C PRO A 147 -18.34 -2.71 8.80
N ARG A 148 -17.45 -2.41 9.75
CA ARG A 148 -16.11 -1.96 9.40
C ARG A 148 -15.38 -3.09 8.67
N LEU A 149 -14.84 -2.82 7.49
CA LEU A 149 -13.96 -3.77 6.81
C LEU A 149 -12.65 -3.90 7.59
N TYR A 150 -12.34 -5.11 8.03
CA TYR A 150 -11.09 -5.41 8.71
C TYR A 150 -10.01 -5.74 7.69
N SER A 151 -8.82 -5.18 7.87
CA SER A 151 -7.75 -5.27 6.89
C SER A 151 -6.54 -5.98 7.41
N CYS A 152 -5.88 -6.70 6.51
CA CYS A 152 -4.59 -7.26 6.77
C CYS A 152 -3.51 -6.50 6.00
N TYR A 153 -2.79 -5.60 6.66
CA TYR A 153 -1.81 -4.78 5.96
C TYR A 153 -0.56 -5.57 5.58
N CYS A 154 -0.09 -5.39 4.35
CA CYS A 154 1.19 -5.93 3.93
C CYS A 154 2.34 -5.25 4.67
N CYS A 155 3.36 -6.01 5.05
CA CYS A 155 4.58 -5.42 5.59
C CYS A 155 5.19 -4.46 4.58
N VAL A 156 5.58 -3.28 5.07
CA VAL A 156 6.38 -2.35 4.28
C VAL A 156 7.81 -2.89 4.17
N PRO A 157 8.30 -3.18 2.96
CA PRO A 157 9.66 -3.67 2.80
C PRO A 157 10.66 -2.56 3.12
N TYR A 158 11.61 -2.84 4.01
CA TYR A 158 12.62 -1.86 4.40
C TYR A 158 13.55 -1.53 3.23
N GLY A 159 13.73 -0.24 2.94
CA GLY A 159 14.66 0.24 1.92
C GLY A 159 14.30 -0.13 0.49
N LYS A 160 13.07 -0.60 0.21
CA LYS A 160 12.62 -0.96 -1.13
C LYS A 160 11.35 -0.21 -1.51
N PRO A 161 11.14 0.11 -2.80
CA PRO A 161 9.87 0.68 -3.23
C PRO A 161 8.73 -0.30 -3.03
N TYR A 162 7.52 0.22 -2.80
CA TYR A 162 6.32 -0.59 -2.60
C TYR A 162 5.05 0.16 -3.01
N VAL A 163 3.98 -0.57 -3.30
CA VAL A 163 2.67 0.03 -3.59
C VAL A 163 1.91 0.27 -2.30
N MET A 164 1.61 1.53 -2.01
CA MET A 164 0.80 1.94 -0.88
C MET A 164 -0.63 2.18 -1.34
N ILE A 165 -1.57 1.45 -0.74
CA ILE A 165 -3.00 1.64 -0.95
C ILE A 165 -3.47 2.79 -0.03
N ASP A 166 -3.95 3.87 -0.63
CA ASP A 166 -4.42 5.06 0.08
C ASP A 166 -5.84 4.81 0.57
N ARG A 167 -6.05 4.95 1.88
CA ARG A 167 -7.39 4.99 2.43
C ARG A 167 -7.71 6.42 2.73
N CYS A 168 -8.87 6.87 2.24
CA CYS A 168 -9.58 7.89 2.98
C CYS A 168 -9.90 7.29 4.35
N GLU A 169 -9.10 7.61 5.36
CA GLU A 169 -9.56 7.62 6.74
C GLU A 169 -10.63 8.70 6.87
N THR A 170 -11.79 8.51 6.22
CA THR A 170 -13.02 9.12 6.70
C THR A 170 -13.38 8.37 7.97
N TYR A 171 -12.66 8.69 9.04
CA TYR A 171 -13.16 9.14 10.32
C TYR A 171 -11.92 9.58 11.10
N ALA A 172 -11.72 10.89 11.19
CA ALA A 172 -11.06 11.46 12.35
C ALA A 172 -11.86 10.98 13.57
N ALA A 173 -11.44 9.87 14.16
CA ALA A 173 -11.74 9.64 15.56
C ALA A 173 -11.19 10.87 16.28
N ALA A 174 -12.07 11.61 16.95
CA ALA A 174 -11.83 12.91 17.56
C ALA A 174 -10.87 12.83 18.77
N TRP A 175 -9.68 12.24 18.59
CA TRP A 175 -8.66 12.06 19.60
C TRP A 175 -7.28 12.21 18.95
N GLY A 176 -6.85 13.47 18.85
CA GLY A 176 -5.44 13.87 18.76
C GLY A 176 -4.63 13.37 17.57
N ALA A 177 -4.47 14.20 16.54
CA ALA A 177 -3.39 14.02 15.59
C ALA A 177 -2.04 14.32 16.29
N ILE A 178 -1.16 13.31 16.37
CA ILE A 178 0.24 13.53 16.74
C ILE A 178 1.00 13.89 15.47
N SER A 179 1.43 15.14 15.37
CA SER A 179 2.34 15.59 14.31
C SER A 179 3.77 15.61 14.85
N ILE A 180 4.65 14.81 14.25
CA ILE A 180 6.09 14.85 14.54
C ILE A 180 6.75 15.68 13.44
N SER A 181 7.21 16.88 13.79
CA SER A 181 8.00 17.74 12.89
C SER A 181 9.49 17.60 13.23
N ILE A 182 10.25 16.93 12.37
CA ILE A 182 11.70 16.86 12.46
C ILE A 182 12.29 18.01 11.65
N LYS A 183 12.87 19.01 12.34
CA LYS A 183 13.64 20.07 11.68
C LYS A 183 15.09 19.64 11.54
N ILE A 184 15.48 19.28 10.32
CA ILE A 184 16.90 19.09 9.98
C ILE A 184 17.48 20.47 9.68
N ARG A 185 18.38 20.97 10.54
CA ARG A 185 19.20 22.13 10.19
C ARG A 185 20.30 21.65 9.25
N CYS A 186 20.14 21.89 7.95
CA CYS A 186 21.27 21.82 7.04
C CYS A 186 22.21 22.97 7.41
N GLY A 187 23.27 22.68 8.17
CA GLY A 187 24.43 23.55 8.22
C GLY A 187 25.16 23.41 6.88
N CYS A 188 25.16 24.46 6.07
CA CYS A 188 26.16 24.57 5.01
C CYS A 188 27.55 24.78 5.65
N PRO A 189 28.63 24.25 5.04
CA PRO A 189 30.00 24.42 5.51
C PRO A 189 30.48 25.88 5.49
#